data_AF-A0A7J2NSL1-F1
#
_entry.id   AF-A0A7J2NSL1-F1
#
_cell.length_a   1.000
_cell.length_b   1.000
_cell.length_c   1.000
_cell.angle_alpha   90.00
_cell.angle_beta   90.00
_cell.angle_gamma   90.00
#
_symmetry.space_group_name_H-M   'P 1'
#
loop_
_entity.id
_entity.type
_entity.pdbx_description
1 polymer ?
#
loop_
_entity_poly.entity_id
_entity_poly.type
_entity_poly.pdbx_seq_one_letter_code
_entity_poly.pdbx_strand_id
1 'polypeptide(L)'
;MTSSLLSGDVFSRFYKIRGFDTCYVSGTDMHGTRAEFEALKRGLNVSDLLATNHKLLSKLIKDFDISFDNYTHTETKVHKEFVKEIFKKIEKNGYISIKIEKRAYCKNCEIFLADAFIKGICPNCGYE
;
A
#
# COMPACT_ATOMS: atom_id res chain seq x y z
N MET A 1 -10.79 2.71 -8.76
CA MET A 1 -9.76 2.27 -9.72
C MET A 1 -9.72 3.11 -10.98
N THR A 2 -10.83 3.67 -11.46
CA THR A 2 -10.89 4.40 -12.74
C THR A 2 -10.26 5.78 -12.74
N SER A 3 -10.27 6.53 -11.62
CA SER A 3 -9.86 7.95 -11.66
C SER A 3 -8.36 8.18 -11.84
N SER A 4 -7.49 7.40 -11.18
CA SER A 4 -6.03 7.63 -11.21
C SER A 4 -5.28 6.84 -12.29
N LEU A 5 -5.72 5.61 -12.60
CA LEU A 5 -5.01 4.75 -13.57
C LEU A 5 -5.25 5.20 -15.01
N LEU A 6 -6.49 5.54 -15.35
CA LEU A 6 -6.88 5.93 -16.71
C LEU A 6 -6.30 7.29 -17.09
N SER A 7 -6.38 8.27 -16.17
CA SER A 7 -5.84 9.61 -16.41
C SER A 7 -4.32 9.58 -16.59
N GLY A 8 -3.61 8.80 -15.76
CA GLY A 8 -2.17 8.57 -15.90
C GLY A 8 -1.79 7.89 -17.21
N ASP A 9 -2.59 6.91 -17.66
CA ASP A 9 -2.35 6.20 -18.92
C ASP A 9 -2.53 7.11 -20.14
N VAL A 10 -3.63 7.87 -20.20
CA VAL A 10 -3.89 8.83 -21.28
C VAL A 10 -2.76 9.85 -21.38
N PHE A 11 -2.30 10.36 -20.24
CA PHE A 11 -1.20 11.31 -20.17
C PHE A 11 0.12 10.69 -20.65
N SER A 12 0.46 9.50 -20.15
CA SER A 12 1.65 8.75 -20.58
C SER A 12 1.68 8.54 -22.09
N ARG A 13 0.56 8.08 -22.67
CA ARG A 13 0.42 7.87 -24.12
C ARG A 13 0.60 9.17 -24.90
N PHE A 14 -0.01 10.27 -24.44
CA PHE A 14 0.15 11.57 -25.09
C PHE A 14 1.62 11.99 -25.16
N TYR A 15 2.37 11.88 -24.05
CA TYR A 15 3.79 12.25 -24.03
C TYR A 15 4.66 11.32 -24.89
N LYS A 16 4.40 10.01 -24.86
CA LYS A 16 5.10 9.04 -25.71
C LYS A 16 4.88 9.33 -27.21
N ILE A 17 3.64 9.62 -27.63
CA ILE A 17 3.31 9.98 -29.02
C ILE A 17 4.01 11.27 -29.45
N ARG A 18 4.21 12.21 -28.51
CA ARG A 18 4.91 13.48 -28.74
C ARG A 18 6.44 13.33 -28.77
N GLY A 19 6.97 12.12 -28.57
CA GLY A 19 8.40 11.83 -28.62
C GLY A 19 9.15 12.16 -27.32
N PHE A 20 8.44 12.37 -26.20
CA PHE A 20 9.09 12.55 -24.90
C PHE A 20 9.52 11.20 -24.32
N ASP A 21 10.72 11.16 -23.74
CA ASP A 21 11.16 10.04 -22.92
C ASP A 21 10.30 9.96 -21.65
N THR A 22 9.41 8.98 -21.60
CA THR A 22 8.32 8.90 -20.62
C THR A 22 8.26 7.51 -20.03
N CYS A 23 8.32 7.43 -18.70
CA CYS A 23 8.17 6.20 -17.94
C CYS A 23 6.93 6.29 -17.04
N TYR A 24 5.98 5.39 -17.26
CA TYR A 24 4.75 5.26 -16.49
C TYR A 24 4.80 4.00 -15.65
N VAL A 25 4.95 4.18 -14.34
CA VAL A 25 5.18 3.08 -13.39
C VAL A 25 4.14 3.09 -12.28
N SER A 26 3.84 1.90 -11.76
CA SER A 26 2.99 1.73 -10.59
C SER A 26 3.27 0.39 -9.92
N GLY A 27 2.53 0.06 -8.88
CA GLY A 27 2.62 -1.24 -8.24
C GLY A 27 1.58 -1.46 -7.17
N THR A 28 1.48 -2.71 -6.72
CA THR A 28 0.62 -3.08 -5.59
C THR A 28 1.34 -2.82 -4.28
N ASP A 29 0.66 -2.14 -3.36
CA ASP A 29 1.11 -2.06 -1.97
C ASP A 29 0.76 -3.36 -1.23
N MET A 30 1.80 -4.04 -0.76
CA MET A 30 1.77 -5.36 -0.13
C MET A 30 1.92 -5.28 1.39
N HIS A 31 1.84 -4.10 2.01
CA HIS A 31 2.04 -3.94 3.44
C HIS A 31 0.82 -3.29 4.12
N GLY A 32 0.72 -3.49 5.44
CA GLY A 32 -0.22 -2.75 6.29
C GLY A 32 -1.24 -3.61 7.03
N THR A 33 -1.68 -3.10 8.18
CA THR A 33 -2.50 -3.84 9.16
C THR A 33 -3.86 -4.28 8.62
N ARG A 34 -4.41 -3.58 7.62
CA ARG A 34 -5.66 -4.00 6.97
C ARG A 34 -5.53 -5.33 6.24
N ALA A 35 -4.41 -5.55 5.56
CA ALA A 35 -4.14 -6.81 4.85
C ALA A 35 -3.96 -7.96 5.85
N GLU A 36 -3.22 -7.71 6.94
CA GLU A 36 -3.01 -8.68 8.01
C GLU A 36 -4.34 -9.10 8.67
N PHE A 37 -5.20 -8.14 8.97
CA PHE A 37 -6.51 -8.40 9.56
C PHE A 37 -7.43 -9.16 8.61
N GLU A 38 -7.46 -8.78 7.33
CA GLU A 38 -8.31 -9.46 6.35
C GLU A 38 -7.85 -10.90 6.12
N ALA A 39 -6.54 -11.14 6.11
CA ALA A 39 -5.99 -12.49 6.06
C ALA A 39 -6.37 -13.30 7.30
N LEU A 40 -6.24 -12.72 8.49
CA LEU A 40 -6.64 -13.35 9.76
C LEU A 40 -8.13 -13.69 9.79
N LYS A 41 -9.00 -12.77 9.35
CA LYS A 41 -10.45 -12.98 9.25
C LYS A 41 -10.81 -14.12 8.29
N ARG A 42 -10.04 -14.28 7.21
CA ARG A 42 -10.23 -15.34 6.21
C ARG A 42 -9.48 -16.63 6.52
N GLY A 43 -8.67 -16.67 7.60
CA GLY A 43 -7.81 -17.81 7.91
C GLY A 43 -6.73 -18.09 6.86
N LEU A 44 -6.28 -17.05 6.15
CA LEU A 44 -5.29 -17.13 5.07
C LEU A 44 -3.94 -16.58 5.53
N ASN A 45 -2.86 -17.02 4.87
CA ASN A 45 -1.58 -16.33 4.99
C ASN A 45 -1.67 -14.96 4.29
N VAL A 46 -1.12 -13.92 4.93
CA VAL A 46 -1.12 -12.54 4.40
C VAL A 46 -0.44 -12.45 3.03
N SER A 47 0.69 -13.14 2.87
CA SER A 47 1.46 -13.19 1.61
C SER A 47 0.62 -13.78 0.47
N ASP A 48 -0.10 -14.87 0.74
CA ASP A 48 -0.93 -15.55 -0.26
C ASP A 48 -2.14 -14.69 -0.68
N LEU A 49 -2.78 -14.03 0.28
CA LEU A 49 -3.88 -13.09 0.02
C LEU A 49 -3.42 -11.96 -0.90
N LEU A 50 -2.27 -11.36 -0.58
CA LEU A 50 -1.71 -10.23 -1.31
C LEU A 50 -1.20 -10.64 -2.70
N ALA A 51 -0.53 -11.79 -2.81
CA ALA A 51 -0.10 -12.33 -4.10
C ALA A 51 -1.28 -12.61 -5.03
N THR A 52 -2.38 -13.16 -4.49
CA THR A 52 -3.62 -13.39 -5.23
C THR A 52 -4.23 -12.07 -5.70
N ASN A 53 -4.32 -11.07 -4.83
CA ASN A 53 -4.86 -9.76 -5.17
C ASN A 53 -3.99 -9.04 -6.22
N HIS A 54 -2.67 -9.10 -6.09
CA HIS A 54 -1.75 -8.53 -7.08
C HIS A 54 -1.95 -9.18 -8.45
N LYS A 55 -2.04 -10.51 -8.51
CA LYS A 55 -2.31 -11.23 -9.76
C LYS A 55 -3.64 -10.80 -10.40
N LEU A 56 -4.69 -10.63 -9.59
CA LEU A 56 -5.99 -10.15 -10.06
C LEU A 56 -5.89 -8.73 -10.61
N LEU A 57 -5.24 -7.82 -9.89
CA LEU A 57 -5.05 -6.43 -10.31
C LEU A 57 -4.22 -6.33 -11.59
N SER A 58 -3.12 -7.09 -11.69
CA SER A 58 -2.29 -7.15 -12.90
C SER A 58 -3.07 -7.63 -14.11
N LYS A 59 -3.97 -8.61 -13.93
CA LYS A 59 -4.87 -9.05 -14.99
C LYS A 59 -5.83 -7.94 -15.40
N LEU A 60 -6.50 -7.30 -14.44
CA LEU A 60 -7.43 -6.21 -14.72
C LEU A 60 -6.74 -5.06 -15.46
N ILE A 61 -5.57 -4.63 -15.00
CA ILE A 61 -4.78 -3.58 -15.67
C ILE A 61 -4.55 -3.92 -17.15
N LYS A 62 -4.22 -5.18 -17.45
CA LYS A 62 -4.06 -5.66 -18.83
C LYS A 62 -5.39 -5.68 -19.59
N ASP A 63 -6.47 -6.16 -18.98
CA ASP A 63 -7.79 -6.23 -19.59
C ASP A 63 -8.36 -4.84 -19.92
N PHE A 64 -7.99 -3.81 -19.13
CA PHE A 64 -8.34 -2.40 -19.35
C PHE A 64 -7.37 -1.65 -20.29
N ASP A 65 -6.40 -2.34 -20.90
CA ASP A 65 -5.36 -1.76 -21.76
C ASP A 65 -4.57 -0.60 -21.11
N ILE A 66 -4.29 -0.70 -19.82
CA ILE A 66 -3.44 0.28 -19.14
C ILE A 66 -1.96 -0.10 -19.35
N SER A 67 -1.21 0.81 -19.97
CA SER A 67 0.13 0.59 -20.50
C SER A 67 1.24 1.09 -19.55
N PHE A 68 1.39 0.42 -18.41
CA PHE A 68 2.54 0.65 -17.53
C PHE A 68 3.84 0.11 -18.17
N ASP A 69 4.92 0.87 -18.08
CA ASP A 69 6.27 0.41 -18.44
C ASP A 69 6.85 -0.53 -17.37
N ASN A 70 6.45 -0.32 -16.10
CA ASN A 70 6.76 -1.23 -15.01
C ASN A 70 5.63 -1.24 -13.98
N TYR A 71 4.99 -2.40 -13.80
CA TYR A 71 4.02 -2.66 -12.74
C TYR A 71 4.57 -3.71 -11.78
N THR A 72 4.91 -3.29 -10.56
CA THR A 72 5.60 -4.14 -9.58
C THR A 72 4.84 -4.20 -8.25
N HIS A 73 5.51 -4.52 -7.14
CA HIS A 73 4.93 -4.50 -5.80
C HIS A 73 5.96 -4.19 -4.71
N THR A 74 5.49 -3.72 -3.55
CA THR A 74 6.35 -3.27 -2.44
C THR A 74 7.05 -4.40 -1.68
N GLU A 75 6.66 -5.65 -1.92
CA GLU A 75 7.33 -6.83 -1.34
C GLU A 75 8.62 -7.26 -2.09
N THR A 76 8.96 -6.60 -3.21
CA THR A 76 10.17 -6.91 -3.98
C THR A 76 11.46 -6.62 -3.18
N LYS A 77 12.52 -7.40 -3.47
CA LYS A 77 13.84 -7.21 -2.86
C LYS A 77 14.38 -5.79 -3.08
N VAL A 78 14.25 -5.27 -4.31
CA VAL A 78 14.70 -3.91 -4.68
C VAL A 78 14.01 -2.85 -3.83
N HIS A 79 12.69 -2.93 -3.65
CA HIS A 79 11.95 -1.98 -2.83
C HIS A 79 12.38 -2.04 -1.36
N LYS A 80 12.53 -3.25 -0.79
CA LYS A 80 12.97 -3.43 0.59
C LYS A 80 14.36 -2.86 0.85
N GLU A 81 15.30 -3.10 -0.06
CA GLU A 81 16.67 -2.59 0.06
C GLU A 81 16.69 -1.06 -0.02
N PHE A 82 15.97 -0.49 -1.00
CA PHE A 82 15.87 0.95 -1.19
C PHE A 82 15.25 1.67 0.02
N VAL A 83 14.12 1.18 0.55
CA VAL A 83 13.46 1.78 1.72
C VAL A 83 14.33 1.68 2.97
N LYS A 84 15.02 0.55 3.19
CA LYS A 84 15.96 0.39 4.30
C LYS A 84 17.14 1.36 4.19
N GLU A 85 17.65 1.59 2.99
CA GLU A 85 18.72 2.56 2.76
C GLU A 85 18.26 3.99 3.06
N ILE A 86 17.09 4.39 2.57
CA ILE A 86 16.49 5.69 2.87
C ILE A 86 16.31 5.87 4.37
N PHE A 87 15.71 4.89 5.06
CA PHE A 87 15.49 4.94 6.50
C PHE A 87 16.80 5.18 7.25
N LYS A 88 17.85 4.42 6.94
CA LYS A 88 19.18 4.59 7.56
C LYS A 88 19.79 5.97 7.32
N LYS A 89 19.58 6.56 6.13
CA LYS A 89 20.05 7.94 5.84
C LYS A 89 19.29 8.97 6.69
N ILE A 90 17.97 8.84 6.80
CA ILE A 90 17.13 9.73 7.62
C ILE A 90 17.53 9.63 9.10
N GLU A 91 17.73 8.41 9.59
CA GLU A 91 18.21 8.13 10.95
C GLU A 91 19.58 8.75 11.22
N LYS A 92 20.57 8.48 10.36
CA LYS A 92 21.93 9.00 10.49
C LYS A 92 21.98 10.53 10.49
N ASN A 93 21.09 11.18 9.77
CA ASN A 93 21.02 12.63 9.70
C ASN A 93 20.26 13.27 10.89
N GLY A 94 19.82 12.48 11.87
CA GLY A 94 19.17 12.98 13.08
C GLY A 94 17.73 13.44 12.87
N TYR A 95 17.08 13.06 11.75
CA TYR A 95 15.70 13.43 11.45
C TYR A 95 14.65 12.50 12.10
N ILE A 96 15.09 11.48 12.84
CA ILE A 96 14.21 10.55 13.56
C ILE A 96 14.23 10.88 15.05
N SER A 97 13.05 11.14 15.62
CA SER A 97 12.85 11.27 17.07
C SER A 97 12.00 10.11 17.58
N ILE A 98 12.44 9.47 18.67
CA ILE A 98 11.66 8.42 19.33
C ILE A 98 10.77 9.08 20.40
N LYS A 99 9.49 8.70 20.43
CA LYS A 99 8.52 9.14 21.42
C LYS A 99 7.78 7.94 22.00
N ILE A 100 7.48 8.02 23.30
CA ILE A 100 6.64 7.04 23.98
C ILE A 100 5.22 7.59 23.99
N GLU A 101 4.28 6.83 23.45
CA GLU A 101 2.87 7.21 23.35
C GLU A 101 1.97 6.12 23.92
N LYS A 102 0.86 6.53 24.52
CA LYS A 102 -0.20 5.60 24.92
C LYS A 102 -1.01 5.23 23.70
N ARG A 103 -1.15 3.93 23.42
CA ARG A 103 -1.95 3.40 22.32
C ARG A 103 -2.93 2.35 22.83
N ALA A 104 -4.02 2.17 22.12
CA ALA A 104 -5.00 1.13 22.43
C ALA A 104 -4.36 -0.25 22.26
N TYR A 105 -4.59 -1.13 23.24
CA TYR A 105 -4.04 -2.48 23.27
C TYR A 105 -5.14 -3.47 23.66
N CYS A 106 -5.29 -4.54 22.88
CA CYS A 106 -6.22 -5.61 23.18
C CYS A 106 -5.52 -6.69 23.99
N LYS A 107 -5.90 -6.86 25.27
CA LYS A 107 -5.32 -7.91 26.13
C LYS A 107 -5.64 -9.33 25.67
N ASN A 108 -6.77 -9.54 25.00
CA ASN A 108 -7.20 -10.86 24.53
C ASN A 108 -6.51 -11.28 23.22
N CYS A 109 -6.20 -10.31 22.35
CA CYS A 109 -5.53 -10.54 21.08
C CYS A 109 -4.02 -10.33 21.16
N GLU A 110 -3.53 -9.79 22.28
CA GLU A 110 -2.13 -9.45 22.55
C GLU A 110 -1.47 -8.50 21.53
N ILE A 111 -2.26 -7.65 20.87
CA ILE A 111 -1.79 -6.71 19.85
C ILE A 111 -2.20 -5.26 20.14
N PHE A 112 -1.41 -4.32 19.61
CA PHE A 112 -1.82 -2.92 19.51
C PHE A 112 -2.88 -2.75 18.43
N LEU A 113 -3.91 -1.96 18.74
CA LEU A 113 -5.01 -1.69 17.82
C LEU A 113 -4.71 -0.43 17.01
N ALA A 114 -4.74 -0.55 15.68
CA ALA A 114 -4.84 0.63 14.83
C ALA A 114 -6.24 1.24 14.94
N ASP A 115 -6.35 2.54 14.70
CA ASP A 115 -7.60 3.31 14.86
C ASP A 115 -8.78 2.68 14.11
N ALA A 116 -8.53 2.10 12.93
CA ALA A 116 -9.54 1.43 12.12
C ALA A 116 -10.19 0.20 12.77
N PHE A 117 -9.61 -0.34 13.84
CA PHE A 117 -10.14 -1.49 14.58
C PHE A 117 -10.81 -1.10 15.89
N ILE A 118 -10.74 0.17 16.29
CA ILE A 118 -11.42 0.68 17.46
C ILE A 118 -12.85 0.99 17.05
N LYS A 119 -13.80 0.30 17.70
CA LYS A 119 -15.23 0.59 17.56
C LYS A 119 -15.71 1.31 18.81
N GLY A 120 -16.63 2.24 18.63
CA GLY A 120 -17.23 3.01 19.69
C GLY A 120 -18.24 3.98 19.13
N ILE A 121 -18.91 4.67 20.04
CA ILE A 121 -19.94 5.64 19.70
C ILE A 121 -19.27 6.90 19.12
N CYS A 122 -19.77 7.38 17.98
CA CYS A 122 -19.28 8.62 17.37
C CYS A 122 -19.45 9.78 18.37
N PRO A 123 -18.37 10.47 18.76
CA PRO A 123 -18.44 11.51 19.79
C PRO A 123 -19.21 12.76 19.33
N ASN A 124 -19.45 12.90 18.03
CA ASN A 124 -20.15 14.05 17.46
C ASN A 124 -21.67 13.83 17.35
N CYS A 125 -22.11 12.65 16.89
CA CYS A 125 -23.53 12.39 16.60
C CYS A 125 -24.17 11.25 17.42
N GLY A 126 -23.40 10.55 18.25
CA GLY A 126 -23.93 9.47 19.09
C GLY A 126 -24.28 8.18 18.34
N TYR A 127 -23.92 8.07 17.06
CA TYR A 127 -24.14 6.86 16.26
C TYR A 127 -23.16 5.74 16.66
N GLU A 128 -23.67 4.52 16.83
CA GLU A 128 -22.88 3.28 17.06
C GLU A 128 -22.39 2.61 15.77
#